data_AF-E4LIF6-F1
#
_entry.id   AF-E4LIF6-F1
#
_cell.length_a   1.000
_cell.length_b   1.000
_cell.length_c   1.000
_cell.angle_alpha   90.00
_cell.angle_beta   90.00
_cell.angle_gamma   90.00
#
_symmetry.space_group_name_H-M   'P 1'
#
loop_
_entity.id
_entity.type
_entity.pdbx_description
1 polymer ?
#
loop_
_entity_poly.entity_id
_entity_poly.type
_entity_poly.pdbx_seq_one_letter_code
_entity_poly.pdbx_strand_id
1 'polypeptide(L)'
;MRKKFSAALAVAVLAAGMFVPMPRAQAIDAWAIAAQALGVFGAYKSSLAAVLAMGNDVHAQVESKRQDLAEQGRAKNESDIHLVDGIMERLVEHGDYVLRANSLPFTWALTDSPVFNAACYPTDYVTINRGLVHGLNGNVDELAAVLGHEMTHGLRQHSAHNYAKAAAQYYGMAFLNMNTGLMDWGKMNALVNYSIAKNVTLPTEYEADEGGFRIMTSAGFNPGGGAAAMARMGYYLTYETQELQEYQDPTQKDLPQDDFSDHPATEKRENRLAQYMTDYSAGHVTVKDRKTVCIDGTPLFTVTWTDENYDNSPENAYLAAGALARAFHDFDAAEDWGLALTRDGGATLRGDARVNELLYYFLKTSHTGGQLRDLVQAAYAGEAASGAREKLRAEEQSRADARAKERAAVEAADAKAIEKMRENSDAYSDYGDTARALALMERVFASPNDKDRALSYVIRARAYAARGDAAAALQDADRGVAEGGKNVLTWVNRADVRRTLGDREGALADCMKAMEVDAKSPYAYLIAGELYDEMEDTAQAQTYFKKLYEVEPRAVARIPDTYLKDIDKKAYDKRIKEQKQAREEREKALREKNKKESKIKS
;
A
#
# COMPACT_ATOMS: atom_id res chain seq x y z
N MET A 1 -60.39 -4.50 -32.19
CA MET A 1 -61.38 -3.43 -31.96
C MET A 1 -60.60 -2.19 -31.52
N ARG A 2 -59.94 -1.40 -32.39
CA ARG A 2 -60.32 -0.38 -33.40
C ARG A 2 -60.74 1.01 -32.85
N LYS A 3 -59.79 1.96 -33.01
CA LYS A 3 -59.88 3.43 -33.28
C LYS A 3 -60.36 4.31 -32.10
N LYS A 4 -59.59 5.29 -31.58
CA LYS A 4 -59.03 6.56 -32.13
C LYS A 4 -60.08 7.56 -32.68
N PHE A 5 -59.81 8.82 -32.34
CA PHE A 5 -60.36 10.13 -32.78
C PHE A 5 -61.52 10.68 -31.93
N SER A 6 -61.41 11.77 -31.16
CA SER A 6 -60.81 13.11 -31.32
C SER A 6 -61.89 14.18 -31.53
N ALA A 7 -61.74 15.27 -30.76
CA ALA A 7 -62.16 16.65 -31.05
C ALA A 7 -63.68 16.94 -30.99
N ALA A 8 -64.16 18.12 -30.60
CA ALA A 8 -63.50 19.42 -30.51
C ALA A 8 -64.32 20.41 -29.66
N LEU A 9 -63.60 21.38 -29.07
CA LEU A 9 -63.88 22.83 -29.01
C LEU A 9 -65.22 23.33 -28.39
N ALA A 10 -65.30 24.44 -27.66
CA ALA A 10 -64.46 25.62 -27.53
C ALA A 10 -65.04 26.52 -26.40
N VAL A 11 -64.20 27.14 -25.55
CA VAL A 11 -63.95 28.61 -25.43
C VAL A 11 -65.10 29.41 -24.81
N ALA A 12 -64.95 30.38 -23.91
CA ALA A 12 -63.91 30.91 -23.02
C ALA A 12 -64.54 32.12 -22.30
N VAL A 13 -64.06 32.47 -21.11
CA VAL A 13 -64.05 33.84 -20.54
C VAL A 13 -62.75 33.95 -19.71
N LEU A 14 -61.64 34.47 -20.26
CA LEU A 14 -61.18 35.88 -20.24
C LEU A 14 -61.05 36.46 -18.82
N ALA A 15 -60.04 37.22 -18.40
CA ALA A 15 -58.70 37.57 -18.87
C ALA A 15 -58.14 38.52 -17.79
N ALA A 16 -56.92 38.28 -17.29
CA ALA A 16 -56.08 39.29 -16.67
C ALA A 16 -54.63 38.86 -16.88
N GLY A 17 -54.04 39.33 -17.98
CA GLY A 17 -52.67 39.01 -18.38
C GLY A 17 -51.65 39.82 -17.59
N MET A 18 -50.80 39.13 -16.85
CA MET A 18 -49.42 39.55 -16.63
C MET A 18 -48.53 38.62 -17.44
N PHE A 19 -47.73 39.20 -18.33
CA PHE A 19 -46.66 38.53 -19.05
C PHE A 19 -45.67 37.92 -18.04
N VAL A 20 -45.72 36.61 -17.84
CA VAL A 20 -44.55 35.88 -17.34
C VAL A 20 -43.90 35.27 -18.59
N PRO A 21 -42.72 35.72 -19.02
CA PRO A 21 -42.00 35.00 -20.07
C PRO A 21 -41.77 33.58 -19.54
N MET A 22 -42.24 32.57 -20.29
CA MET A 22 -41.76 31.20 -20.06
C MET A 22 -40.22 31.26 -20.05
N PRO A 23 -39.52 30.68 -19.06
CA PRO A 23 -38.07 30.62 -19.13
C PRO A 23 -37.73 29.92 -20.44
N ARG A 24 -37.10 30.65 -21.36
CA ARG A 24 -36.46 30.05 -22.53
C ARG A 24 -35.59 28.93 -21.98
N ALA A 25 -35.75 27.72 -22.48
CA ALA A 25 -34.77 26.66 -22.28
C ALA A 25 -33.40 27.28 -22.64
N GLN A 26 -32.58 27.55 -21.62
CA GLN A 26 -31.21 27.97 -21.87
C GLN A 26 -30.59 26.82 -22.65
N ALA A 27 -30.19 27.10 -23.90
CA ALA A 27 -29.28 26.22 -24.60
C ALA A 27 -28.08 26.05 -23.67
N ILE A 28 -27.91 24.86 -23.11
CA ILE A 28 -26.72 24.55 -22.33
C ILE A 28 -25.58 24.67 -23.33
N ASP A 29 -24.77 25.71 -23.18
CA ASP A 29 -23.69 25.98 -24.12
C ASP A 29 -22.72 24.81 -24.07
N ALA A 30 -22.67 24.05 -25.17
CA ALA A 30 -21.79 22.90 -25.30
C ALA A 30 -20.33 23.29 -25.08
N TRP A 31 -19.96 24.55 -25.36
CA TRP A 31 -18.64 25.10 -25.06
C TRP A 31 -18.43 25.37 -23.57
N ALA A 32 -19.45 25.80 -22.84
CA ALA A 32 -19.38 25.94 -21.38
C ALA A 32 -19.30 24.57 -20.68
N ILE A 33 -20.04 23.56 -21.15
CA ILE A 33 -19.91 22.17 -20.67
C ILE A 33 -18.53 21.62 -21.01
N ALA A 34 -18.04 21.82 -22.23
CA ALA A 34 -16.71 21.37 -22.64
C ALA A 34 -15.61 22.09 -21.86
N ALA A 35 -15.74 23.39 -21.60
CA ALA A 35 -14.78 24.15 -20.79
C ALA A 35 -14.81 23.73 -19.32
N GLN A 36 -15.98 23.45 -18.75
CA GLN A 36 -16.11 22.88 -17.40
C GLN A 36 -15.51 21.47 -17.33
N ALA A 37 -15.81 20.61 -18.32
CA ALA A 37 -15.25 19.26 -18.40
C ALA A 37 -13.72 19.29 -18.55
N LEU A 38 -13.19 20.20 -19.37
CA LEU A 38 -11.74 20.41 -19.52
C LEU A 38 -11.11 20.98 -18.23
N GLY A 39 -11.81 21.87 -17.53
CA GLY A 39 -11.36 22.42 -16.25
C GLY A 39 -11.29 21.35 -15.15
N VAL A 40 -12.32 20.50 -15.03
CA VAL A 40 -12.34 19.37 -14.10
C VAL A 40 -11.29 18.33 -14.48
N PHE A 41 -11.09 18.05 -15.78
CA PHE A 41 -10.05 17.16 -16.27
C PHE A 41 -8.63 17.69 -16.00
N GLY A 42 -8.42 19.00 -16.18
CA GLY A 42 -7.18 19.69 -15.83
C GLY A 42 -6.89 19.62 -14.34
N ALA A 43 -7.90 19.89 -13.50
CA ALA A 43 -7.80 19.76 -12.05
C ALA A 43 -7.46 18.31 -11.66
N TYR A 44 -8.12 17.31 -12.22
CA TYR A 44 -7.83 15.89 -11.98
C TYR A 44 -6.38 15.54 -12.31
N LYS A 45 -5.88 15.89 -13.50
CA LYS A 45 -4.48 15.62 -13.87
C LYS A 45 -3.49 16.27 -12.91
N SER A 46 -3.77 17.50 -12.50
CA SER A 46 -2.91 18.22 -11.56
C SER A 46 -2.94 17.62 -10.16
N SER A 47 -4.13 17.22 -9.67
CA SER A 47 -4.30 16.54 -8.39
C SER A 47 -3.62 15.18 -8.41
N LEU A 48 -3.73 14.43 -9.50
CA LEU A 48 -3.06 13.15 -9.67
C LEU A 48 -1.54 13.30 -9.63
N ALA A 49 -0.99 14.29 -10.33
CA ALA A 49 0.45 14.55 -10.28
C ALA A 49 0.92 14.89 -8.85
N ALA A 50 0.15 15.70 -8.11
CA ALA A 50 0.47 16.04 -6.73
C ALA A 50 0.36 14.84 -5.77
N VAL A 51 -0.69 14.01 -5.90
CA VAL A 51 -0.88 12.81 -5.08
C VAL A 51 0.18 11.75 -5.40
N LEU A 52 0.57 11.57 -6.66
CA LEU A 52 1.67 10.67 -7.04
C LEU A 52 3.03 11.18 -6.55
N ALA A 53 3.26 12.50 -6.57
CA ALA A 53 4.49 13.09 -6.03
C ALA A 53 4.57 12.89 -4.50
N MET A 54 3.45 13.06 -3.79
CA MET A 54 3.31 12.74 -2.37
C MET A 54 3.49 11.25 -2.10
N GLY A 55 2.94 10.39 -2.97
CA GLY A 55 3.07 8.94 -2.86
C GLY A 55 4.52 8.47 -2.96
N ASN A 56 5.32 9.18 -3.77
CA ASN A 56 6.75 8.96 -3.92
C ASN A 56 7.60 9.79 -2.94
N ASP A 57 7.12 10.09 -1.74
CA ASP A 57 7.83 10.90 -0.75
C ASP A 57 7.85 10.25 0.64
N VAL A 58 9.05 10.00 1.16
CA VAL A 58 9.24 9.27 2.43
C VAL A 58 8.69 10.05 3.62
N HIS A 59 8.83 11.37 3.65
CA HIS A 59 8.27 12.18 4.74
C HIS A 59 6.74 12.08 4.75
N ALA A 60 6.10 12.09 3.57
CA ALA A 60 4.66 11.89 3.46
C ALA A 60 4.23 10.48 3.91
N GLN A 61 5.00 9.42 3.58
CA GLN A 61 4.72 8.06 4.04
C GLN A 61 4.81 7.94 5.58
N VAL A 62 5.88 8.48 6.18
CA VAL A 62 6.06 8.48 7.64
C VAL A 62 4.96 9.27 8.35
N GLU A 63 4.59 10.44 7.82
CA GLU A 63 3.54 11.27 8.41
C GLU A 63 2.15 10.63 8.25
N SER A 64 1.86 10.00 7.10
CA SER A 64 0.64 9.22 6.88
C SER A 64 0.49 8.11 7.92
N LYS A 65 1.53 7.31 8.16
CA LYS A 65 1.55 6.29 9.23
C LYS A 65 1.37 6.90 10.62
N ARG A 66 2.06 8.00 10.91
CA ARG A 66 2.00 8.66 12.22
C ARG A 66 0.59 9.13 12.54
N GLN A 67 -0.09 9.72 11.58
CA GLN A 67 -1.44 10.27 11.76
C GLN A 67 -2.47 9.17 11.90
N ASP A 68 -2.40 8.16 11.06
CA ASP A 68 -3.25 6.98 11.16
C ASP A 68 -3.18 6.38 12.58
N LEU A 69 -1.98 6.16 13.11
CA LEU A 69 -1.79 5.69 14.48
C LEU A 69 -2.23 6.69 15.56
N ALA A 70 -2.17 8.00 15.29
CA ALA A 70 -2.62 9.02 16.23
C ALA A 70 -4.16 9.10 16.31
N GLU A 71 -4.84 8.80 15.22
CA GLU A 71 -6.31 8.81 15.11
C GLU A 71 -6.93 7.49 15.56
N GLN A 72 -6.44 6.38 15.01
CA GLN A 72 -6.99 5.05 15.24
C GLN A 72 -6.41 4.36 16.48
N GLY A 73 -5.29 4.86 16.99
CA GLY A 73 -4.51 4.22 18.05
C GLY A 73 -3.67 3.07 17.51
N ARG A 74 -2.54 2.80 18.17
CA ARG A 74 -1.72 1.62 17.88
C ARG A 74 -2.28 0.41 18.62
N ALA A 75 -2.41 -0.72 17.92
CA ALA A 75 -2.79 -1.98 18.55
C ALA A 75 -1.81 -2.35 19.67
N LYS A 76 -2.32 -3.04 20.69
CA LYS A 76 -1.56 -3.43 21.89
C LYS A 76 -1.34 -4.93 22.03
N ASN A 77 -2.11 -5.74 21.29
CA ASN A 77 -1.98 -7.18 21.34
C ASN A 77 -0.74 -7.60 20.54
N GLU A 78 0.30 -8.08 21.23
CA GLU A 78 1.56 -8.49 20.60
C GLU A 78 1.39 -9.65 19.62
N SER A 79 0.45 -10.59 19.89
CA SER A 79 0.18 -11.71 19.00
C SER A 79 -0.43 -11.25 17.68
N ASP A 80 -1.40 -10.31 17.74
CA ASP A 80 -2.02 -9.76 16.53
C ASP A 80 -0.99 -8.95 15.71
N ILE A 81 -0.12 -8.20 16.39
CA ILE A 81 0.97 -7.46 15.75
C ILE A 81 1.94 -8.41 15.06
N HIS A 82 2.42 -9.45 15.76
CA HIS A 82 3.36 -10.43 15.18
C HIS A 82 2.75 -11.20 14.01
N LEU A 83 1.44 -11.51 14.09
CA LEU A 83 0.72 -12.14 12.99
C LEU A 83 0.71 -11.26 11.74
N VAL A 84 0.32 -9.99 11.88
CA VAL A 84 0.24 -9.05 10.76
C VAL A 84 1.62 -8.72 10.21
N ASP A 85 2.59 -8.46 11.08
CA ASP A 85 3.97 -8.19 10.67
C ASP A 85 4.56 -9.38 9.91
N GLY A 86 4.41 -10.60 10.41
CA GLY A 86 4.91 -11.81 9.74
C GLY A 86 4.25 -12.07 8.37
N ILE A 87 2.96 -11.73 8.21
CA ILE A 87 2.28 -11.82 6.91
C ILE A 87 2.83 -10.76 5.95
N MET A 88 2.89 -9.50 6.37
CA MET A 88 3.37 -8.41 5.53
C MET A 88 4.83 -8.59 5.13
N GLU A 89 5.71 -8.97 6.06
CA GLU A 89 7.12 -9.30 5.79
C GLU A 89 7.22 -10.37 4.71
N ARG A 90 6.46 -11.45 4.85
CA ARG A 90 6.45 -12.54 3.86
C ARG A 90 5.92 -12.11 2.49
N LEU A 91 4.87 -11.27 2.45
CA LEU A 91 4.34 -10.74 1.18
C LEU A 91 5.35 -9.82 0.48
N VAL A 92 6.05 -8.95 1.22
CA VAL A 92 7.02 -8.02 0.63
C VAL A 92 8.35 -8.69 0.25
N GLU A 93 8.78 -9.72 0.98
CA GLU A 93 10.04 -10.41 0.70
C GLU A 93 9.92 -11.51 -0.36
N HIS A 94 8.77 -12.18 -0.43
CA HIS A 94 8.60 -13.39 -1.26
C HIS A 94 7.49 -13.29 -2.30
N GLY A 95 6.66 -12.24 -2.27
CA GLY A 95 5.65 -12.02 -3.30
C GLY A 95 6.28 -11.58 -4.63
N ASP A 96 5.78 -12.12 -5.75
CA ASP A 96 6.17 -11.65 -7.09
C ASP A 96 5.38 -10.39 -7.47
N TYR A 97 5.97 -9.23 -7.19
CA TYR A 97 5.47 -7.93 -7.60
C TYR A 97 6.59 -7.02 -8.10
N VAL A 98 6.20 -5.89 -8.69
CA VAL A 98 7.13 -4.87 -9.19
C VAL A 98 6.71 -3.50 -8.69
N LEU A 99 7.55 -2.88 -7.87
CA LEU A 99 7.34 -1.48 -7.46
C LEU A 99 7.62 -0.56 -8.64
N ARG A 100 6.65 0.31 -8.97
CA ARG A 100 6.84 1.36 -9.97
C ARG A 100 8.00 2.29 -9.59
N ALA A 101 8.59 2.94 -10.58
CA ALA A 101 9.70 3.86 -10.35
C ALA A 101 9.34 5.06 -9.43
N ASN A 102 8.05 5.38 -9.34
CA ASN A 102 7.48 6.40 -8.47
C ASN A 102 6.69 5.82 -7.28
N SER A 103 7.01 4.59 -6.85
CA SER A 103 6.45 3.96 -5.66
C SER A 103 7.55 3.64 -4.65
N LEU A 104 7.18 3.72 -3.38
CA LEU A 104 8.03 3.45 -2.23
C LEU A 104 7.91 1.98 -1.81
N PRO A 105 8.91 1.42 -1.13
CA PRO A 105 8.74 0.16 -0.41
C PRO A 105 7.60 0.28 0.61
N PHE A 106 6.77 -0.77 0.68
CA PHE A 106 5.60 -0.76 1.56
C PHE A 106 5.98 -0.58 3.03
N THR A 107 5.19 0.21 3.74
CA THR A 107 5.18 0.28 5.20
C THR A 107 3.80 -0.14 5.70
N TRP A 108 3.69 -0.61 6.93
CA TRP A 108 2.40 -0.99 7.49
C TRP A 108 2.31 -0.74 8.99
N ALA A 109 1.08 -0.78 9.52
CA ALA A 109 0.83 -0.85 10.95
C ALA A 109 -0.54 -1.47 11.26
N LEU A 110 -0.62 -2.15 12.41
CA LEU A 110 -1.88 -2.58 13.01
C LEU A 110 -2.42 -1.51 13.96
N THR A 111 -3.64 -1.02 13.69
CA THR A 111 -4.34 -0.03 14.50
C THR A 111 -5.24 -0.70 15.56
N ASP A 112 -5.58 0.01 16.63
CA ASP A 112 -6.48 -0.49 17.69
C ASP A 112 -7.97 -0.40 17.30
N SER A 113 -8.25 0.09 16.08
CA SER A 113 -9.60 0.28 15.57
C SER A 113 -10.38 -1.04 15.53
N PRO A 114 -11.61 -1.08 16.08
CA PRO A 114 -12.47 -2.25 16.01
C PRO A 114 -13.15 -2.42 14.65
N VAL A 115 -13.01 -1.45 13.73
CA VAL A 115 -13.66 -1.49 12.41
C VAL A 115 -13.03 -2.57 11.55
N PHE A 116 -13.85 -3.35 10.86
CA PHE A 116 -13.41 -4.33 9.88
C PHE A 116 -12.90 -3.62 8.62
N ASN A 117 -11.59 -3.33 8.56
CA ASN A 117 -11.01 -2.61 7.43
C ASN A 117 -9.50 -2.83 7.31
N ALA A 118 -8.99 -2.76 6.08
CA ALA A 118 -7.61 -2.47 5.75
C ALA A 118 -7.59 -1.59 4.50
N ALA A 119 -6.54 -0.79 4.34
CA ALA A 119 -6.41 0.08 3.17
C ALA A 119 -4.95 0.36 2.84
N CYS A 120 -4.61 0.43 1.55
CA CYS A 120 -3.36 1.02 1.10
C CYS A 120 -3.52 2.50 0.75
N TYR A 121 -2.80 3.37 1.45
CA TYR A 121 -2.73 4.81 1.14
C TYR A 121 -1.91 5.07 -0.13
N PRO A 122 -2.06 6.25 -0.77
CA PRO A 122 -1.24 6.64 -1.92
C PRO A 122 0.27 6.66 -1.67
N THR A 123 0.68 6.65 -0.39
CA THR A 123 2.07 6.65 0.10
C THR A 123 2.67 5.25 0.24
N ASP A 124 2.00 4.21 -0.26
CA ASP A 124 2.38 2.80 -0.05
C ASP A 124 2.46 2.43 1.45
N TYR A 125 1.69 3.14 2.29
CA TYR A 125 1.42 2.78 3.68
C TYR A 125 0.13 1.95 3.75
N VAL A 126 0.22 0.73 4.26
CA VAL A 126 -0.92 -0.18 4.48
C VAL A 126 -1.37 -0.05 5.94
N THR A 127 -2.60 0.41 6.15
CA THR A 127 -3.25 0.37 7.47
C THR A 127 -4.04 -0.92 7.59
N ILE A 128 -3.95 -1.57 8.76
CA ILE A 128 -4.69 -2.78 9.09
C ILE A 128 -5.40 -2.50 10.41
N ASN A 129 -6.72 -2.68 10.47
CA ASN A 129 -7.45 -2.52 11.72
C ASN A 129 -7.52 -3.84 12.48
N ARG A 130 -7.46 -3.78 13.82
CA ARG A 130 -7.68 -4.95 14.69
C ARG A 130 -9.02 -5.64 14.39
N GLY A 131 -10.04 -4.88 14.02
CA GLY A 131 -11.34 -5.42 13.58
C GLY A 131 -11.23 -6.40 12.41
N LEU A 132 -10.37 -6.14 11.43
CA LEU A 132 -10.13 -7.05 10.31
C LEU A 132 -9.50 -8.37 10.79
N VAL A 133 -8.46 -8.28 11.62
CA VAL A 133 -7.78 -9.47 12.16
C VAL A 133 -8.75 -10.36 12.93
N HIS A 134 -9.61 -9.77 13.76
CA HIS A 134 -10.60 -10.51 14.55
C HIS A 134 -11.75 -11.02 13.69
N GLY A 135 -12.23 -10.24 12.73
CA GLY A 135 -13.25 -10.68 11.79
C GLY A 135 -12.79 -11.81 10.87
N LEU A 136 -11.50 -11.87 10.55
CA LEU A 136 -10.87 -13.00 9.84
C LEU A 136 -10.38 -14.12 10.76
N ASN A 137 -10.73 -14.08 12.05
CA ASN A 137 -10.35 -15.05 13.08
C ASN A 137 -8.83 -15.33 13.13
N GLY A 138 -8.01 -14.33 12.82
CA GLY A 138 -6.56 -14.47 12.76
C GLY A 138 -6.05 -15.46 11.70
N ASN A 139 -6.87 -15.84 10.71
CA ASN A 139 -6.46 -16.81 9.70
C ASN A 139 -5.38 -16.19 8.80
N VAL A 140 -4.20 -16.82 8.80
CA VAL A 140 -3.01 -16.33 8.10
C VAL A 140 -3.21 -16.20 6.59
N ASP A 141 -3.88 -17.18 5.96
CA ASP A 141 -4.05 -17.22 4.51
C ASP A 141 -5.14 -16.26 4.01
N GLU A 142 -6.20 -16.10 4.80
CA GLU A 142 -7.26 -15.12 4.52
C GLU A 142 -6.74 -13.69 4.68
N LEU A 143 -6.00 -13.42 5.76
CA LEU A 143 -5.35 -12.12 5.95
C LEU A 143 -4.33 -11.84 4.85
N ALA A 144 -3.49 -12.81 4.47
CA ALA A 144 -2.55 -12.63 3.37
C ALA A 144 -3.24 -12.29 2.04
N ALA A 145 -4.44 -12.84 1.79
CA ALA A 145 -5.22 -12.50 0.60
C ALA A 145 -5.69 -11.03 0.62
N VAL A 146 -6.24 -10.57 1.74
CA VAL A 146 -6.69 -9.17 1.90
C VAL A 146 -5.51 -8.21 1.82
N LEU A 147 -4.39 -8.52 2.48
CA LEU A 147 -3.22 -7.65 2.47
C LEU A 147 -2.52 -7.62 1.10
N GLY A 148 -2.49 -8.75 0.37
CA GLY A 148 -2.04 -8.77 -1.02
C GLY A 148 -2.95 -7.95 -1.96
N HIS A 149 -4.27 -7.98 -1.71
CA HIS A 149 -5.24 -7.14 -2.41
C HIS A 149 -4.96 -5.64 -2.16
N GLU A 150 -4.74 -5.24 -0.90
CA GLU A 150 -4.36 -3.85 -0.56
C GLU A 150 -3.03 -3.43 -1.17
N MET A 151 -2.01 -4.29 -1.13
CA MET A 151 -0.74 -4.04 -1.82
C MET A 151 -0.97 -3.78 -3.31
N THR A 152 -1.89 -4.50 -3.95
CA THR A 152 -2.20 -4.30 -5.38
C THR A 152 -2.82 -2.92 -5.64
N HIS A 153 -3.67 -2.41 -4.74
CA HIS A 153 -4.15 -1.03 -4.83
C HIS A 153 -3.00 0.00 -4.80
N GLY A 154 -1.98 -0.21 -3.96
CA GLY A 154 -0.76 0.59 -3.95
C GLY A 154 0.06 0.47 -5.24
N LEU A 155 0.37 -0.76 -5.66
CA LEU A 155 1.16 -1.07 -6.87
C LEU A 155 0.53 -0.52 -8.15
N ARG A 156 -0.80 -0.51 -8.24
CA ARG A 156 -1.56 0.04 -9.36
C ARG A 156 -1.98 1.50 -9.15
N GLN A 157 -1.62 2.09 -8.00
CA GLN A 157 -1.88 3.47 -7.63
C GLN A 157 -3.38 3.81 -7.64
N HIS A 158 -4.26 2.84 -7.37
CA HIS A 158 -5.71 3.01 -7.35
C HIS A 158 -6.14 4.11 -6.37
N SER A 159 -5.58 4.09 -5.15
CA SER A 159 -5.82 5.11 -4.13
C SER A 159 -5.42 6.50 -4.61
N ALA A 160 -4.28 6.63 -5.30
CA ALA A 160 -3.86 7.93 -5.85
C ALA A 160 -4.85 8.48 -6.88
N HIS A 161 -5.39 7.61 -7.75
CA HIS A 161 -6.41 8.00 -8.73
C HIS A 161 -7.73 8.39 -8.05
N ASN A 162 -8.16 7.66 -7.03
CA ASN A 162 -9.40 7.96 -6.31
C ASN A 162 -9.30 9.27 -5.51
N TYR A 163 -8.18 9.51 -4.84
CA TYR A 163 -7.91 10.78 -4.17
C TYR A 163 -7.87 11.95 -5.16
N ALA A 164 -7.21 11.77 -6.31
CA ALA A 164 -7.15 12.81 -7.33
C ALA A 164 -8.53 13.16 -7.89
N LYS A 165 -9.41 12.17 -8.10
CA LYS A 165 -10.81 12.38 -8.50
C LYS A 165 -11.55 13.18 -7.45
N ALA A 166 -11.51 12.76 -6.19
CA ALA A 166 -12.19 13.45 -5.09
C ALA A 166 -11.66 14.88 -4.91
N ALA A 167 -10.35 15.08 -4.94
CA ALA A 167 -9.73 16.40 -4.81
C ALA A 167 -10.13 17.33 -5.95
N ALA A 168 -10.16 16.84 -7.19
CA ALA A 168 -10.60 17.62 -8.34
C ALA A 168 -12.08 18.00 -8.25
N GLN A 169 -12.94 17.12 -7.72
CA GLN A 169 -14.36 17.38 -7.52
C GLN A 169 -14.62 18.43 -6.44
N TYR A 170 -13.97 18.32 -5.27
CA TYR A 170 -14.26 19.18 -4.13
C TYR A 170 -13.47 20.50 -4.12
N TYR A 171 -12.20 20.47 -4.55
CA TYR A 171 -11.29 21.61 -4.42
C TYR A 171 -10.90 22.21 -5.78
N GLY A 172 -11.12 21.49 -6.89
CA GLY A 172 -10.67 21.93 -8.21
C GLY A 172 -9.19 22.29 -8.21
N MET A 173 -8.83 23.40 -8.85
CA MET A 173 -7.44 23.90 -8.91
C MET A 173 -6.89 24.42 -7.58
N ALA A 174 -7.73 24.65 -6.56
CA ALA A 174 -7.28 25.14 -5.26
C ALA A 174 -6.43 24.11 -4.51
N PHE A 175 -6.59 22.82 -4.85
CA PHE A 175 -5.79 21.72 -4.30
C PHE A 175 -4.27 21.93 -4.49
N LEU A 176 -3.85 22.53 -5.61
CA LEU A 176 -2.43 22.76 -5.91
C LEU A 176 -1.76 23.81 -5.00
N ASN A 177 -2.55 24.73 -4.44
CA ASN A 177 -2.05 25.75 -3.54
C ASN A 177 -2.05 25.27 -2.07
N MET A 178 -2.53 24.06 -1.81
CA MET A 178 -2.39 23.42 -0.50
C MET A 178 -0.92 23.01 -0.36
N ASN A 179 -0.17 23.82 0.38
CA ASN A 179 1.25 23.60 0.64
C ASN A 179 1.45 22.18 1.19
N THR A 180 2.24 21.34 0.52
CA THR A 180 2.38 19.89 0.82
C THR A 180 2.82 19.61 2.26
N GLY A 181 3.60 20.50 2.89
CA GLY A 181 4.00 20.42 4.30
C GLY A 181 3.03 21.05 5.32
N LEU A 182 1.98 21.74 4.87
CA LEU A 182 0.85 22.25 5.69
C LEU A 182 -0.48 21.61 5.26
N MET A 183 -0.42 20.48 4.55
CA MET A 183 -1.62 19.72 4.20
C MET A 183 -2.31 19.36 5.52
N ASP A 184 -3.51 19.87 5.72
CA ASP A 184 -4.35 19.49 6.85
C ASP A 184 -4.84 18.07 6.54
N TRP A 185 -4.07 17.09 6.99
CA TRP A 185 -4.35 15.69 6.74
C TRP A 185 -5.68 15.24 7.35
N GLY A 186 -6.22 15.96 8.33
CA GLY A 186 -7.60 15.77 8.80
C GLY A 186 -8.66 16.12 7.74
N LYS A 187 -8.37 17.08 6.85
CA LYS A 187 -9.21 17.36 5.66
C LYS A 187 -8.99 16.33 4.54
N MET A 188 -7.79 15.76 4.46
CA MET A 188 -7.56 14.60 3.61
C MET A 188 -8.33 13.38 4.13
N ASN A 189 -8.46 13.16 5.45
CA ASN A 189 -9.25 12.07 6.04
C ASN A 189 -10.74 12.12 5.73
N ALA A 190 -11.34 13.31 5.62
CA ALA A 190 -12.69 13.45 5.07
C ALA A 190 -12.76 13.01 3.59
N LEU A 191 -11.70 13.24 2.82
CA LEU A 191 -11.54 12.78 1.45
C LEU A 191 -11.21 11.28 1.37
N VAL A 192 -10.45 10.74 2.34
CA VAL A 192 -10.07 9.34 2.49
C VAL A 192 -11.33 8.51 2.68
N ASN A 193 -12.11 8.82 3.71
CA ASN A 193 -13.39 8.15 3.98
C ASN A 193 -14.35 8.28 2.80
N TYR A 194 -14.36 9.40 2.08
CA TYR A 194 -15.17 9.56 0.87
C TYR A 194 -14.64 8.75 -0.33
N SER A 195 -13.33 8.70 -0.54
CA SER A 195 -12.70 8.03 -1.69
C SER A 195 -12.66 6.51 -1.56
N ILE A 196 -12.60 6.02 -0.31
CA ILE A 196 -12.76 4.61 0.05
C ILE A 196 -14.24 4.22 -0.10
N ALA A 197 -15.18 5.02 0.42
CA ALA A 197 -16.63 4.71 0.42
C ALA A 197 -17.41 4.94 -0.89
N LYS A 198 -16.84 5.58 -1.92
CA LYS A 198 -17.65 6.04 -3.08
C LYS A 198 -17.08 5.78 -4.48
N ASN A 199 -15.87 5.24 -4.66
CA ASN A 199 -15.23 5.27 -5.99
C ASN A 199 -14.33 4.08 -6.37
N VAL A 200 -14.36 2.95 -5.66
CA VAL A 200 -13.70 1.74 -6.15
C VAL A 200 -14.62 1.01 -7.11
N THR A 201 -14.14 0.78 -8.33
CA THR A 201 -14.94 0.18 -9.40
C THR A 201 -14.75 -1.33 -9.41
N LEU A 202 -15.77 -2.10 -9.78
CA LEU A 202 -15.64 -3.56 -9.89
C LEU A 202 -14.43 -4.02 -10.76
N PRO A 203 -14.03 -3.32 -11.84
CA PRO A 203 -12.79 -3.62 -12.55
C PRO A 203 -11.51 -3.44 -11.72
N THR A 204 -11.41 -2.39 -10.90
CA THR A 204 -10.24 -2.18 -10.03
C THR A 204 -10.18 -3.21 -8.91
N GLU A 205 -11.34 -3.64 -8.39
CA GLU A 205 -11.45 -4.74 -7.42
C GLU A 205 -10.97 -6.06 -8.02
N TYR A 206 -11.37 -6.36 -9.26
CA TYR A 206 -10.91 -7.57 -9.95
C TYR A 206 -9.40 -7.56 -10.24
N GLU A 207 -8.83 -6.39 -10.54
CA GLU A 207 -7.38 -6.25 -10.67
C GLU A 207 -6.68 -6.46 -9.33
N ALA A 208 -7.24 -5.93 -8.24
CA ALA A 208 -6.71 -6.10 -6.89
C ALA A 208 -6.84 -7.54 -6.38
N ASP A 209 -7.95 -8.23 -6.64
CA ASP A 209 -8.13 -9.65 -6.36
C ASP A 209 -7.14 -10.53 -7.12
N GLU A 210 -6.92 -10.23 -8.41
CA GLU A 210 -5.93 -10.94 -9.21
C GLU A 210 -4.52 -10.70 -8.68
N GLY A 211 -4.13 -9.45 -8.46
CA GLY A 211 -2.81 -9.13 -7.92
C GLY A 211 -2.59 -9.73 -6.54
N GLY A 212 -3.57 -9.61 -5.65
CA GLY A 212 -3.54 -10.19 -4.31
C GLY A 212 -3.38 -11.70 -4.33
N PHE A 213 -4.17 -12.41 -5.16
CA PHE A 213 -4.02 -13.85 -5.37
C PHE A 213 -2.61 -14.22 -5.83
N ARG A 214 -2.03 -13.48 -6.78
CA ARG A 214 -0.68 -13.77 -7.30
C ARG A 214 0.41 -13.48 -6.27
N ILE A 215 0.33 -12.36 -5.57
CA ILE A 215 1.31 -11.97 -4.54
C ILE A 215 1.27 -12.98 -3.39
N MET A 216 0.09 -13.34 -2.89
CA MET A 216 -0.02 -14.29 -1.79
C MET A 216 0.47 -15.70 -2.17
N THR A 217 0.13 -16.19 -3.37
CA THR A 217 0.50 -17.55 -3.79
C THR A 217 2.00 -17.68 -4.06
N SER A 218 2.61 -16.67 -4.70
CA SER A 218 4.08 -16.61 -4.88
C SER A 218 4.84 -16.48 -3.55
N ALA A 219 4.28 -15.77 -2.58
CA ALA A 219 4.80 -15.75 -1.20
C ALA A 219 4.55 -17.07 -0.44
N GLY A 220 3.88 -18.05 -1.04
CA GLY A 220 3.64 -19.37 -0.50
C GLY A 220 2.49 -19.44 0.52
N PHE A 221 1.52 -18.52 0.44
CA PHE A 221 0.23 -18.68 1.12
C PHE A 221 -0.71 -19.61 0.34
N ASN A 222 -1.77 -20.05 0.99
CA ASN A 222 -2.73 -21.01 0.46
C ASN A 222 -3.55 -20.35 -0.68
N PRO A 223 -3.57 -20.91 -1.91
CA PRO A 223 -4.38 -20.40 -3.03
C PRO A 223 -5.88 -20.27 -2.75
N GLY A 224 -6.40 -21.03 -1.78
CA GLY A 224 -7.80 -20.93 -1.35
C GLY A 224 -8.11 -19.72 -0.46
N GLY A 225 -7.09 -19.03 0.07
CA GLY A 225 -7.25 -18.00 1.10
C GLY A 225 -8.09 -16.81 0.67
N GLY A 226 -8.03 -16.39 -0.61
CA GLY A 226 -8.86 -15.30 -1.11
C GLY A 226 -10.36 -15.63 -1.16
N ALA A 227 -10.72 -16.82 -1.66
CA ALA A 227 -12.11 -17.27 -1.67
C ALA A 227 -12.62 -17.52 -0.24
N ALA A 228 -11.78 -18.05 0.64
CA ALA A 228 -12.08 -18.21 2.06
C ALA A 228 -12.33 -16.85 2.75
N ALA A 229 -11.45 -15.86 2.54
CA ALA A 229 -11.61 -14.51 3.09
C ALA A 229 -12.93 -13.88 2.63
N MET A 230 -13.27 -13.98 1.33
CA MET A 230 -14.54 -13.46 0.82
C MET A 230 -15.76 -14.17 1.42
N ALA A 231 -15.69 -15.50 1.59
CA ALA A 231 -16.77 -16.25 2.22
C ALA A 231 -16.98 -15.82 3.69
N ARG A 232 -15.90 -15.63 4.45
CA ARG A 232 -15.94 -15.15 5.83
C ARG A 232 -16.44 -13.73 5.94
N MET A 233 -15.94 -12.83 5.08
CA MET A 233 -16.41 -11.45 4.98
C MET A 233 -17.89 -11.39 4.71
N GLY A 234 -18.40 -12.23 3.79
CA GLY A 234 -19.82 -12.36 3.53
C GLY A 234 -20.60 -12.71 4.79
N TYR A 235 -20.14 -13.68 5.59
CA TYR A 235 -20.79 -14.00 6.87
C TYR A 235 -20.71 -12.83 7.86
N TYR A 236 -19.51 -12.28 8.09
CA TYR A 236 -19.25 -11.24 9.09
C TYR A 236 -20.07 -9.97 8.82
N LEU A 237 -20.07 -9.49 7.58
CA LEU A 237 -20.82 -8.29 7.19
C LEU A 237 -22.34 -8.51 7.23
N THR A 238 -22.81 -9.71 6.88
CA THR A 238 -24.25 -10.01 6.89
C THR A 238 -24.80 -10.20 8.31
N TYR A 239 -24.06 -10.86 9.20
CA TYR A 239 -24.61 -11.35 10.47
C TYR A 239 -24.04 -10.69 11.73
N GLU A 240 -22.78 -10.26 11.72
CA GLU A 240 -22.10 -9.70 12.90
C GLU A 240 -22.19 -8.18 12.96
N THR A 241 -21.81 -7.47 11.89
CA THR A 241 -21.81 -5.99 11.91
C THR A 241 -23.20 -5.41 11.71
N GLN A 242 -24.04 -6.08 10.92
CA GLN A 242 -25.41 -5.64 10.55
C GLN A 242 -25.48 -4.18 10.07
N GLU A 243 -24.37 -3.64 9.54
CA GLU A 243 -24.34 -2.29 9.02
C GLU A 243 -25.16 -2.23 7.72
N LEU A 244 -26.32 -1.57 7.75
CA LEU A 244 -27.29 -1.49 6.65
C LEU A 244 -26.73 -0.86 5.35
N GLN A 245 -25.55 -0.25 5.40
CA GLN A 245 -24.82 0.28 4.25
C GLN A 245 -23.90 -0.79 3.62
N GLU A 246 -23.45 -1.79 4.37
CA GLU A 246 -22.56 -2.88 3.95
C GLU A 246 -23.31 -4.20 3.69
N TYR A 247 -24.60 -4.22 4.04
CA TYR A 247 -25.47 -5.38 4.01
C TYR A 247 -25.90 -5.80 2.60
N GLN A 248 -25.62 -7.06 2.24
CA GLN A 248 -26.26 -7.74 1.11
C GLN A 248 -27.46 -8.57 1.63
N ASP A 249 -28.69 -8.22 1.22
CA ASP A 249 -29.87 -9.02 1.56
C ASP A 249 -29.82 -10.38 0.83
N PRO A 250 -29.66 -11.52 1.55
CA PRO A 250 -29.55 -12.83 0.91
C PRO A 250 -30.83 -13.27 0.19
N THR A 251 -31.95 -12.56 0.39
CA THR A 251 -33.25 -12.83 -0.25
C THR A 251 -33.51 -11.98 -1.51
N GLN A 252 -32.65 -10.99 -1.81
CA GLN A 252 -32.84 -10.06 -2.93
C GLN A 252 -31.62 -10.03 -3.88
N LYS A 253 -31.36 -11.17 -4.52
CA LYS A 253 -30.20 -11.38 -5.42
C LYS A 253 -30.21 -10.58 -6.74
N ASP A 254 -31.38 -10.07 -7.15
CA ASP A 254 -31.59 -9.45 -8.48
C ASP A 254 -31.71 -7.91 -8.47
N LEU A 255 -31.49 -7.27 -7.32
CA LEU A 255 -31.46 -5.80 -7.26
C LEU A 255 -30.08 -5.28 -7.69
N PRO A 256 -29.99 -4.09 -8.31
CA PRO A 256 -28.72 -3.40 -8.52
C PRO A 256 -28.18 -2.94 -7.16
N GLN A 257 -27.56 -3.87 -6.42
CA GLN A 257 -26.92 -3.66 -5.12
C GLN A 257 -25.45 -3.24 -5.25
N ASP A 258 -25.05 -2.76 -6.44
CA ASP A 258 -23.67 -2.47 -6.81
C ASP A 258 -23.06 -1.21 -6.12
N ASP A 259 -23.75 -0.54 -5.17
CA ASP A 259 -23.48 0.89 -4.89
C ASP A 259 -23.33 1.30 -3.40
N PHE A 260 -23.11 0.37 -2.47
CA PHE A 260 -23.03 0.74 -1.03
C PHE A 260 -21.84 0.19 -0.23
N SER A 261 -20.97 -0.64 -0.81
CA SER A 261 -19.78 -1.20 -0.13
C SER A 261 -18.48 -0.60 -0.69
N ASP A 262 -17.45 -0.50 0.17
CA ASP A 262 -16.05 -0.30 -0.24
C ASP A 262 -15.59 -1.39 -1.24
N HIS A 263 -16.31 -2.53 -1.28
CA HIS A 263 -16.01 -3.76 -2.00
C HIS A 263 -17.29 -4.46 -2.56
N PRO A 264 -17.94 -3.94 -3.62
CA PRO A 264 -19.22 -4.47 -4.12
C PRO A 264 -19.12 -5.90 -4.70
N ALA A 265 -20.22 -6.66 -4.61
CA ALA A 265 -20.45 -7.98 -5.23
C ALA A 265 -19.58 -9.16 -4.72
N THR A 266 -19.56 -9.37 -3.40
CA THR A 266 -18.88 -10.47 -2.69
C THR A 266 -19.06 -11.85 -3.33
N GLU A 267 -20.27 -12.28 -3.72
CA GLU A 267 -20.47 -13.59 -4.36
C GLU A 267 -19.77 -13.72 -5.73
N LYS A 268 -19.75 -12.64 -6.54
CA LYS A 268 -19.05 -12.66 -7.84
C LYS A 268 -17.54 -12.71 -7.66
N ARG A 269 -17.01 -11.99 -6.68
CA ARG A 269 -15.58 -11.96 -6.34
C ARG A 269 -15.13 -13.28 -5.73
N GLU A 270 -15.90 -13.86 -4.82
CA GLU A 270 -15.66 -15.20 -4.27
C GLU A 270 -15.54 -16.24 -5.39
N ASN A 271 -16.52 -16.28 -6.31
CA ASN A 271 -16.49 -17.19 -7.46
C ASN A 271 -15.25 -16.99 -8.34
N ARG A 272 -14.81 -15.74 -8.53
CA ARG A 272 -13.62 -15.43 -9.32
C ARG A 272 -12.33 -15.86 -8.61
N LEU A 273 -12.23 -15.66 -7.30
CA LEU A 273 -11.09 -16.13 -6.50
C LEU A 273 -11.04 -17.66 -6.45
N ALA A 274 -12.19 -18.33 -6.36
CA ALA A 274 -12.30 -19.78 -6.50
C ALA A 274 -11.87 -20.25 -7.90
N GLN A 275 -12.18 -19.48 -8.95
CA GLN A 275 -11.68 -19.76 -10.30
C GLN A 275 -10.16 -19.59 -10.40
N TYR A 276 -9.57 -18.57 -9.78
CA TYR A 276 -8.11 -18.43 -9.75
C TYR A 276 -7.41 -19.61 -9.06
N MET A 277 -7.97 -20.11 -7.95
CA MET A 277 -7.51 -21.33 -7.29
C MET A 277 -7.64 -22.54 -8.23
N THR A 278 -8.75 -22.66 -8.96
CA THR A 278 -8.97 -23.72 -9.95
C THR A 278 -7.92 -23.65 -11.06
N ASP A 279 -7.71 -22.48 -11.65
CA ASP A 279 -6.71 -22.26 -12.72
C ASP A 279 -5.29 -22.55 -12.22
N TYR A 280 -4.98 -22.18 -10.98
CA TYR A 280 -3.71 -22.50 -10.31
C TYR A 280 -3.46 -24.01 -10.22
N SER A 281 -4.52 -24.81 -10.09
CA SER A 281 -4.45 -26.28 -10.06
C SER A 281 -4.41 -26.96 -11.44
N ALA A 282 -4.08 -26.23 -12.51
CA ALA A 282 -4.26 -26.67 -13.90
C ALA A 282 -5.72 -27.02 -14.27
N GLY A 283 -6.70 -26.51 -13.51
CA GLY A 283 -8.13 -26.74 -13.71
C GLY A 283 -8.70 -27.96 -12.97
N HIS A 284 -7.89 -28.70 -12.20
CA HIS A 284 -8.31 -29.95 -11.56
C HIS A 284 -9.20 -29.75 -10.34
N VAL A 285 -8.87 -28.79 -9.47
CA VAL A 285 -9.48 -28.65 -8.16
C VAL A 285 -10.59 -27.61 -8.19
N THR A 286 -11.78 -27.98 -7.71
CA THR A 286 -12.94 -27.08 -7.61
C THR A 286 -13.66 -27.24 -6.27
N VAL A 287 -14.41 -26.22 -5.87
CA VAL A 287 -15.34 -26.29 -4.73
C VAL A 287 -16.76 -26.15 -5.24
N LYS A 288 -17.56 -27.20 -5.13
CA LYS A 288 -18.96 -27.24 -5.52
C LYS A 288 -19.86 -26.91 -4.34
N ASP A 289 -20.92 -26.14 -4.59
CA ASP A 289 -21.93 -25.75 -3.60
C ASP A 289 -21.32 -25.09 -2.34
N ARG A 290 -20.17 -24.43 -2.51
CA ARG A 290 -19.35 -23.82 -1.46
C ARG A 290 -18.91 -24.78 -0.34
N LYS A 291 -18.98 -26.11 -0.52
CA LYS A 291 -18.65 -27.08 0.55
C LYS A 291 -17.95 -28.35 0.08
N THR A 292 -18.20 -28.78 -1.15
CA THR A 292 -17.71 -30.05 -1.66
C THR A 292 -16.45 -29.84 -2.47
N VAL A 293 -15.32 -30.34 -1.97
CA VAL A 293 -14.05 -30.30 -2.69
C VAL A 293 -14.04 -31.42 -3.73
N CYS A 294 -13.74 -31.07 -4.97
CA CYS A 294 -13.75 -31.98 -6.11
C CYS A 294 -12.39 -31.97 -6.82
N ILE A 295 -12.03 -33.10 -7.43
CA ILE A 295 -10.94 -33.23 -8.41
C ILE A 295 -11.57 -33.71 -9.72
N ASP A 296 -11.37 -32.96 -10.81
CA ASP A 296 -11.97 -33.21 -12.13
C ASP A 296 -13.49 -33.41 -12.08
N GLY A 297 -14.15 -32.60 -11.25
CA GLY A 297 -15.60 -32.65 -11.01
C GLY A 297 -16.07 -33.84 -10.16
N THR A 298 -15.18 -34.77 -9.81
CA THR A 298 -15.50 -35.89 -8.91
C THR A 298 -15.37 -35.45 -7.45
N PRO A 299 -16.42 -35.55 -6.62
CA PRO A 299 -16.36 -35.20 -5.20
C PRO A 299 -15.30 -36.03 -4.47
N LEU A 300 -14.39 -35.37 -3.77
CA LEU A 300 -13.44 -36.00 -2.86
C LEU A 300 -14.03 -36.09 -1.45
N PHE A 301 -14.41 -34.95 -0.86
CA PHE A 301 -15.14 -34.87 0.40
C PHE A 301 -16.00 -33.62 0.46
N THR A 302 -17.01 -33.64 1.33
CA THR A 302 -17.79 -32.45 1.69
C THR A 302 -17.35 -31.98 3.07
N VAL A 303 -16.98 -30.71 3.16
CA VAL A 303 -16.60 -30.08 4.42
C VAL A 303 -17.81 -29.90 5.31
N THR A 304 -17.63 -30.23 6.58
CA THR A 304 -18.54 -29.91 7.68
C THR A 304 -17.98 -28.76 8.50
N TRP A 305 -18.84 -27.97 9.13
CA TRP A 305 -18.37 -26.90 10.02
C TRP A 305 -17.53 -27.49 11.16
N THR A 306 -16.54 -26.72 11.60
CA THR A 306 -15.65 -27.06 12.71
C THR A 306 -15.73 -26.04 13.85
N ASP A 307 -16.45 -24.94 13.64
CA ASP A 307 -16.70 -23.90 14.64
C ASP A 307 -18.05 -24.15 15.34
N GLU A 308 -18.14 -23.77 16.61
CA GLU A 308 -19.38 -23.89 17.40
C GLU A 308 -20.32 -22.69 17.21
N ASN A 309 -19.79 -21.55 16.74
CA ASN A 309 -20.48 -20.27 16.69
C ASN A 309 -21.06 -19.96 15.30
N TYR A 310 -20.46 -20.47 14.22
CA TYR A 310 -21.00 -20.29 12.87
C TYR A 310 -20.62 -21.38 11.86
N ASP A 311 -21.33 -21.44 10.74
CA ASP A 311 -21.03 -22.36 9.63
C ASP A 311 -19.81 -21.90 8.83
N ASN A 312 -18.62 -22.31 9.27
CA ASN A 312 -17.34 -22.05 8.59
C ASN A 312 -17.01 -23.08 7.48
N SER A 313 -18.01 -23.84 6.99
CA SER A 313 -17.77 -24.84 5.95
C SER A 313 -17.20 -24.24 4.65
N PRO A 314 -17.67 -23.07 4.16
CA PRO A 314 -17.14 -22.48 2.94
C PRO A 314 -15.65 -22.17 2.98
N GLU A 315 -15.20 -21.48 4.02
CA GLU A 315 -13.80 -21.09 4.21
C GLU A 315 -12.90 -22.32 4.29
N ASN A 316 -13.32 -23.30 5.09
CA ASN A 316 -12.61 -24.57 5.25
C ASN A 316 -12.54 -25.36 3.93
N ALA A 317 -13.61 -25.35 3.12
CA ALA A 317 -13.62 -25.98 1.81
C ALA A 317 -12.62 -25.33 0.85
N TYR A 318 -12.58 -24.00 0.79
CA TYR A 318 -11.61 -23.29 -0.04
C TYR A 318 -10.17 -23.49 0.45
N LEU A 319 -9.90 -23.44 1.76
CA LEU A 319 -8.55 -23.67 2.28
C LEU A 319 -8.06 -25.11 2.03
N ALA A 320 -8.93 -26.12 2.21
CA ALA A 320 -8.57 -27.51 1.91
C ALA A 320 -8.38 -27.73 0.39
N ALA A 321 -9.23 -27.15 -0.44
CA ALA A 321 -9.08 -27.17 -1.89
C ALA A 321 -7.81 -26.44 -2.34
N GLY A 322 -7.46 -25.33 -1.71
CA GLY A 322 -6.26 -24.56 -2.05
C GLY A 322 -4.96 -25.32 -1.74
N ALA A 323 -4.95 -26.17 -0.71
CA ALA A 323 -3.83 -27.10 -0.47
C ALA A 323 -3.65 -28.11 -1.62
N LEU A 324 -4.75 -28.68 -2.12
CA LEU A 324 -4.72 -29.54 -3.30
C LEU A 324 -4.31 -28.77 -4.56
N ALA A 325 -4.84 -27.56 -4.74
CA ALA A 325 -4.50 -26.70 -5.87
C ALA A 325 -3.01 -26.39 -5.90
N ARG A 326 -2.42 -26.13 -4.75
CA ARG A 326 -0.98 -25.95 -4.61
C ARG A 326 -0.19 -27.19 -4.95
N ALA A 327 -0.61 -28.37 -4.51
CA ALA A 327 0.07 -29.61 -4.85
C ALA A 327 0.06 -29.89 -6.36
N PHE A 328 -1.07 -29.68 -7.05
CA PHE A 328 -1.15 -29.82 -8.51
C PHE A 328 -0.23 -28.84 -9.27
N HIS A 329 -0.08 -27.63 -8.73
CA HIS A 329 0.77 -26.59 -9.28
C HIS A 329 2.27 -26.88 -9.08
N ASP A 330 2.65 -27.26 -7.86
CA ASP A 330 4.04 -27.38 -7.44
C ASP A 330 4.68 -28.71 -7.89
N PHE A 331 3.88 -29.75 -8.15
CA PHE A 331 4.37 -31.07 -8.57
C PHE A 331 4.00 -31.41 -10.02
N ASP A 332 4.95 -31.96 -10.78
CA ASP A 332 4.77 -32.34 -12.18
C ASP A 332 4.31 -33.78 -12.41
N ALA A 333 4.35 -34.61 -11.37
CA ALA A 333 3.81 -35.97 -11.39
C ALA A 333 3.09 -36.34 -10.09
N ALA A 334 2.17 -37.30 -10.16
CA ALA A 334 1.43 -37.79 -8.99
C ALA A 334 2.36 -38.38 -7.91
N GLU A 335 3.46 -39.02 -8.32
CA GLU A 335 4.44 -39.62 -7.41
C GLU A 335 5.21 -38.57 -6.60
N ASP A 336 5.39 -37.37 -7.16
CA ASP A 336 6.12 -36.28 -6.53
C ASP A 336 5.40 -35.70 -5.31
N TRP A 337 4.07 -35.87 -5.25
CA TRP A 337 3.26 -35.51 -4.08
C TRP A 337 3.71 -36.26 -2.83
N GLY A 338 4.31 -37.45 -2.99
CA GLY A 338 4.71 -38.31 -1.87
C GLY A 338 3.52 -38.71 -0.98
N LEU A 339 2.36 -38.96 -1.59
CA LEU A 339 1.14 -39.32 -0.86
C LEU A 339 1.32 -40.58 -0.03
N ALA A 340 1.07 -40.49 1.28
CA ALA A 340 1.12 -41.60 2.21
C ALA A 340 -0.22 -41.77 2.95
N LEU A 341 -0.81 -42.96 2.84
CA LEU A 341 -2.07 -43.27 3.53
C LEU A 341 -1.83 -43.43 5.03
N THR A 342 -2.73 -42.85 5.83
CA THR A 342 -2.71 -42.96 7.28
C THR A 342 -3.63 -44.09 7.75
N ARG A 343 -3.38 -44.64 8.94
CA ARG A 343 -4.14 -45.77 9.49
C ARG A 343 -5.63 -45.46 9.74
N ASP A 344 -5.95 -44.19 9.92
CA ASP A 344 -7.30 -43.67 10.12
C ASP A 344 -8.00 -43.35 8.79
N GLY A 345 -7.49 -43.79 7.65
CA GLY A 345 -8.13 -43.60 6.34
C GLY A 345 -7.90 -42.24 5.69
N GLY A 346 -7.11 -41.36 6.31
CA GLY A 346 -6.62 -40.11 5.71
C GLY A 346 -5.38 -40.31 4.83
N ALA A 347 -4.74 -39.20 4.47
CA ALA A 347 -3.46 -39.18 3.76
C ALA A 347 -2.63 -37.94 4.12
N THR A 348 -1.31 -38.05 3.99
CA THR A 348 -0.37 -36.91 4.04
C THR A 348 0.31 -36.74 2.68
N LEU A 349 0.80 -35.53 2.38
CA LEU A 349 1.58 -35.21 1.18
C LEU A 349 2.78 -34.30 1.51
N ARG A 350 3.68 -34.10 0.55
CA ARG A 350 4.81 -33.16 0.66
C ARG A 350 4.33 -31.69 0.63
N GLY A 351 5.22 -30.73 0.85
CA GLY A 351 4.91 -29.30 0.81
C GLY A 351 4.76 -28.65 2.18
N ASP A 352 4.15 -27.47 2.22
CA ASP A 352 4.00 -26.65 3.43
C ASP A 352 2.93 -27.27 4.36
N ALA A 353 3.36 -27.72 5.54
CA ALA A 353 2.50 -28.35 6.53
C ALA A 353 1.37 -27.43 7.01
N ARG A 354 1.60 -26.11 7.06
CA ARG A 354 0.59 -25.12 7.45
C ARG A 354 -0.55 -25.07 6.42
N VAL A 355 -0.19 -25.09 5.13
CA VAL A 355 -1.18 -25.09 4.04
C VAL A 355 -1.99 -26.39 4.04
N ASN A 356 -1.34 -27.52 4.34
CA ASN A 356 -1.96 -28.84 4.28
C ASN A 356 -2.80 -29.22 5.53
N GLU A 357 -2.76 -28.43 6.61
CA GLU A 357 -3.35 -28.79 7.90
C GLU A 357 -4.85 -29.11 7.81
N LEU A 358 -5.65 -28.22 7.22
CA LEU A 358 -7.09 -28.42 7.06
C LEU A 358 -7.42 -29.57 6.10
N LEU A 359 -6.64 -29.72 5.02
CA LEU A 359 -6.79 -30.84 4.10
C LEU A 359 -6.61 -32.18 4.84
N TYR A 360 -5.58 -32.31 5.68
CA TYR A 360 -5.35 -33.52 6.47
C TYR A 360 -6.47 -33.81 7.44
N TYR A 361 -7.00 -32.76 8.10
CA TYR A 361 -8.16 -32.89 8.97
C TYR A 361 -9.34 -33.51 8.22
N PHE A 362 -9.72 -32.96 7.06
CA PHE A 362 -10.88 -33.46 6.31
C PHE A 362 -10.65 -34.81 5.64
N LEU A 363 -9.45 -35.10 5.14
CA LEU A 363 -9.11 -36.44 4.62
C LEU A 363 -9.27 -37.51 5.69
N LYS A 364 -8.84 -37.20 6.92
CA LYS A 364 -8.96 -38.10 8.08
C LYS A 364 -10.41 -38.30 8.49
N THR A 365 -11.17 -37.22 8.69
CA THR A 365 -12.55 -37.31 9.20
C THR A 365 -13.52 -37.91 8.19
N SER A 366 -13.24 -37.75 6.89
CA SER A 366 -14.02 -38.37 5.82
C SER A 366 -13.52 -39.75 5.38
N HIS A 367 -12.34 -40.18 5.86
CA HIS A 367 -11.67 -41.43 5.44
C HIS A 367 -11.40 -41.52 3.92
N THR A 368 -11.05 -40.39 3.29
CA THR A 368 -10.93 -40.27 1.83
C THR A 368 -9.49 -40.26 1.31
N GLY A 369 -8.49 -40.61 2.12
CA GLY A 369 -7.09 -40.63 1.70
C GLY A 369 -6.80 -41.56 0.51
N GLY A 370 -7.44 -42.74 0.49
CA GLY A 370 -7.35 -43.67 -0.65
C GLY A 370 -7.95 -43.07 -1.92
N GLN A 371 -9.12 -42.43 -1.78
CA GLN A 371 -9.80 -41.76 -2.89
C GLN A 371 -8.99 -40.59 -3.43
N LEU A 372 -8.35 -39.79 -2.57
CA LEU A 372 -7.44 -38.72 -3.00
C LEU A 372 -6.34 -39.27 -3.89
N ARG A 373 -5.66 -40.34 -3.46
CA ARG A 373 -4.59 -40.96 -4.25
C ARG A 373 -5.09 -41.40 -5.63
N ASP A 374 -6.24 -42.06 -5.68
CA ASP A 374 -6.79 -42.59 -6.92
C ASP A 374 -7.24 -41.45 -7.87
N LEU A 375 -7.84 -40.38 -7.34
CA LEU A 375 -8.23 -39.20 -8.12
C LEU A 375 -7.02 -38.41 -8.65
N VAL A 376 -5.98 -38.23 -7.83
CA VAL A 376 -4.74 -37.57 -8.27
C VAL A 376 -4.07 -38.37 -9.40
N GLN A 377 -3.98 -39.69 -9.26
CA GLN A 377 -3.44 -40.55 -10.33
C GLN A 377 -4.24 -40.42 -11.63
N ALA A 378 -5.58 -40.40 -11.54
CA ALA A 378 -6.44 -40.24 -12.71
C ALA A 378 -6.27 -38.85 -13.37
N ALA A 379 -6.17 -37.79 -12.58
CA ALA A 379 -5.96 -36.42 -13.07
C ALA A 379 -4.66 -36.31 -13.89
N TYR A 380 -3.53 -36.72 -13.32
CA TYR A 380 -2.22 -36.69 -14.01
C TYR A 380 -2.20 -37.58 -15.26
N ALA A 381 -2.86 -38.76 -15.22
CA ALA A 381 -2.96 -39.62 -16.39
C ALA A 381 -3.75 -38.97 -17.56
N GLY A 382 -4.69 -38.07 -17.23
CA GLY A 382 -5.50 -37.34 -18.21
C GLY A 382 -4.83 -36.07 -18.77
N GLU A 383 -3.80 -35.52 -18.13
CA GLU A 383 -3.20 -34.23 -18.50
C GLU A 383 -2.62 -34.22 -19.92
N ALA A 384 -2.04 -35.33 -20.38
CA ALA A 384 -1.49 -35.42 -21.74
C ALA A 384 -2.58 -35.28 -22.82
N ALA A 385 -3.81 -35.73 -22.53
CA ALA A 385 -4.94 -35.61 -23.46
C ALA A 385 -5.63 -34.24 -23.36
N SER A 386 -5.70 -33.65 -22.16
CA SER A 386 -6.32 -32.34 -21.94
C SER A 386 -5.40 -31.15 -22.25
N GLY A 387 -4.08 -31.35 -22.23
CA GLY A 387 -3.08 -30.30 -22.32
C GLY A 387 -3.04 -29.39 -21.07
N ALA A 388 -3.63 -29.81 -19.95
CA ALA A 388 -3.82 -28.97 -18.77
C ALA A 388 -2.50 -28.39 -18.21
N ARG A 389 -1.49 -29.24 -18.00
CA ARG A 389 -0.17 -28.82 -17.50
C ARG A 389 0.59 -27.93 -18.48
N GLU A 390 0.56 -28.25 -19.77
CA GLU A 390 1.19 -27.41 -20.80
C GLU A 390 0.56 -26.01 -20.82
N LYS A 391 -0.77 -25.92 -20.70
CA LYS A 391 -1.50 -24.66 -20.60
C LYS A 391 -1.11 -23.89 -19.32
N LEU A 392 -1.09 -24.54 -18.16
CA LEU A 392 -0.66 -23.93 -16.90
C LEU A 392 0.74 -23.31 -17.04
N ARG A 393 1.73 -24.09 -17.49
CA ARG A 393 3.12 -23.63 -17.63
C ARG A 393 3.27 -22.53 -18.68
N ALA A 394 2.52 -22.58 -19.78
CA ALA A 394 2.51 -21.52 -20.78
C ALA A 394 1.95 -20.20 -20.24
N GLU A 395 0.88 -20.25 -19.45
CA GLU A 395 0.32 -19.06 -18.80
C GLU A 395 1.26 -18.49 -17.72
N GLU A 396 1.92 -19.35 -16.95
CA GLU A 396 2.96 -18.93 -15.99
C GLU A 396 4.14 -18.25 -16.68
N GLN A 397 4.64 -18.83 -17.78
CA GLN A 397 5.73 -18.22 -18.54
C GLN A 397 5.30 -16.85 -19.10
N SER A 398 4.09 -16.73 -19.63
CA SER A 398 3.55 -15.46 -20.11
C SER A 398 3.48 -14.41 -19.00
N ARG A 399 3.06 -14.80 -17.79
CA ARG A 399 3.05 -13.92 -16.61
C ARG A 399 4.47 -13.52 -16.19
N ALA A 400 5.41 -14.47 -16.15
CA ALA A 400 6.81 -14.21 -15.81
C ALA A 400 7.45 -13.24 -16.81
N ASP A 401 7.18 -13.40 -18.11
CA ASP A 401 7.64 -12.50 -19.16
C ASP A 401 7.03 -11.09 -19.02
N ALA A 402 5.74 -11.00 -18.68
CA ALA A 402 5.09 -9.72 -18.41
C ALA A 402 5.72 -9.02 -17.18
N ARG A 403 5.98 -9.76 -16.11
CA ARG A 403 6.65 -9.24 -14.90
C ARG A 403 8.09 -8.83 -15.17
N ALA A 404 8.84 -9.59 -15.96
CA ALA A 404 10.18 -9.22 -16.39
C ALA A 404 10.19 -7.91 -17.21
N LYS A 405 9.19 -7.69 -18.08
CA LYS A 405 9.01 -6.43 -18.81
C LYS A 405 8.71 -5.26 -17.88
N GLU A 406 7.84 -5.47 -16.88
CA GLU A 406 7.57 -4.44 -15.87
C GLU A 406 8.85 -4.07 -15.08
N ARG A 407 9.64 -5.07 -14.65
CA ARG A 407 10.94 -4.83 -13.98
C ARG A 407 11.91 -4.06 -14.87
N ALA A 408 12.08 -4.48 -16.11
CA ALA A 408 12.95 -3.81 -17.07
C ALA A 408 12.51 -2.35 -17.33
N ALA A 409 11.20 -2.07 -17.35
CA ALA A 409 10.69 -0.71 -17.49
C ALA A 409 11.02 0.18 -16.28
N VAL A 410 11.02 -0.38 -15.06
CA VAL A 410 11.42 0.33 -13.84
C VAL A 410 12.92 0.58 -13.81
N GLU A 411 13.74 -0.41 -14.21
CA GLU A 411 15.19 -0.24 -14.32
C GLU A 411 15.55 0.82 -15.37
N ALA A 412 14.82 0.87 -16.49
CA ALA A 412 14.98 1.85 -17.55
C ALA A 412 14.34 3.22 -17.25
N ALA A 413 13.83 3.45 -16.03
CA ALA A 413 13.24 4.73 -15.64
C ALA A 413 14.21 5.90 -15.84
N ASP A 414 13.66 7.09 -16.11
CA ASP A 414 14.47 8.25 -16.43
C ASP A 414 15.35 8.72 -15.27
N ALA A 415 16.34 9.57 -15.57
CA ALA A 415 17.29 10.06 -14.59
C ALA A 415 16.63 10.80 -13.41
N LYS A 416 15.46 11.43 -13.61
CA LYS A 416 14.72 12.13 -12.56
C LYS A 416 14.09 11.14 -11.58
N ALA A 417 13.58 10.02 -12.06
CA ALA A 417 13.09 8.95 -11.21
C ALA A 417 14.23 8.36 -10.35
N ILE A 418 15.41 8.15 -10.94
CA ILE A 418 16.59 7.66 -10.21
C ILE A 418 17.08 8.67 -9.17
N GLU A 419 17.07 9.97 -9.51
CA GLU A 419 17.35 11.04 -8.56
C GLU A 419 16.38 11.01 -7.37
N LYS A 420 15.07 10.90 -7.63
CA LYS A 420 14.08 10.83 -6.54
C LYS A 420 14.22 9.55 -5.70
N MET A 421 14.61 8.42 -6.29
CA MET A 421 14.91 7.20 -5.51
C MET A 421 16.10 7.42 -4.54
N ARG A 422 17.13 8.15 -4.97
CA ARG A 422 18.25 8.53 -4.08
C ARG A 422 17.80 9.42 -2.95
N GLU A 423 17.03 10.47 -3.24
CA GLU A 423 16.47 11.37 -2.22
C GLU A 423 15.64 10.59 -1.20
N ASN A 424 14.80 9.66 -1.66
CA ASN A 424 13.99 8.83 -0.79
C ASN A 424 14.85 7.85 0.04
N SER A 425 15.92 7.28 -0.52
CA SER A 425 16.88 6.47 0.25
C SER A 425 17.54 7.29 1.36
N ASP A 426 17.91 8.52 1.04
CA ASP A 426 18.54 9.45 1.97
C ASP A 426 17.58 9.78 3.13
N ALA A 427 16.32 10.09 2.80
CA ALA A 427 15.27 10.34 3.77
C ALA A 427 14.98 9.12 4.66
N TYR A 428 14.94 7.90 4.10
CA TYR A 428 14.80 6.69 4.92
C TYR A 428 15.97 6.52 5.89
N SER A 429 17.20 6.84 5.47
CA SER A 429 18.38 6.80 6.34
C SER A 429 18.26 7.79 7.50
N ASP A 430 17.75 9.00 7.24
CA ASP A 430 17.47 10.01 8.28
C ASP A 430 16.41 9.55 9.29
N TYR A 431 15.43 8.75 8.86
CA TYR A 431 14.45 8.11 9.73
C TYR A 431 14.95 6.83 10.40
N GLY A 432 16.17 6.37 10.11
CA GLY A 432 16.75 5.12 10.61
C GLY A 432 16.23 3.85 9.93
N ASP A 433 15.45 3.98 8.86
CA ASP A 433 14.89 2.87 8.09
C ASP A 433 15.88 2.37 7.03
N THR A 434 16.96 1.76 7.52
CA THR A 434 18.10 1.38 6.69
C THR A 434 17.77 0.26 5.70
N ALA A 435 16.78 -0.59 6.02
CA ALA A 435 16.33 -1.65 5.11
C ALA A 435 15.70 -1.08 3.83
N ARG A 436 14.75 -0.14 3.97
CA ARG A 436 14.11 0.50 2.80
C ARG A 436 15.07 1.43 2.06
N ALA A 437 15.97 2.11 2.77
CA ALA A 437 17.03 2.90 2.15
C ALA A 437 17.91 2.03 1.22
N LEU A 438 18.41 0.91 1.71
CA LEU A 438 19.24 0.00 0.93
C LEU A 438 18.46 -0.63 -0.24
N ALA A 439 17.21 -1.01 -0.04
CA ALA A 439 16.34 -1.52 -1.12
C ALA A 439 16.15 -0.49 -2.26
N LEU A 440 16.03 0.80 -1.94
CA LEU A 440 16.00 1.85 -2.97
C LEU A 440 17.35 2.00 -3.67
N MET A 441 18.47 1.92 -2.94
CA MET A 441 19.79 2.02 -3.55
C MET A 441 20.11 0.84 -4.47
N GLU A 442 19.65 -0.37 -4.17
CA GLU A 442 19.77 -1.51 -5.09
C GLU A 442 19.11 -1.21 -6.44
N ARG A 443 17.92 -0.61 -6.43
CA ARG A 443 17.21 -0.16 -7.65
C ARG A 443 17.97 0.92 -8.40
N VAL A 444 18.56 1.89 -7.69
CA VAL A 444 19.41 2.94 -8.27
C VAL A 444 20.60 2.32 -9.00
N PHE A 445 21.32 1.39 -8.36
CA PHE A 445 22.52 0.78 -8.93
C PHE A 445 22.26 -0.15 -10.12
N ALA A 446 21.07 -0.76 -10.17
CA ALA A 446 20.60 -1.58 -11.29
C ALA A 446 20.24 -0.75 -12.54
N SER A 447 19.92 0.54 -12.37
CA SER A 447 19.53 1.39 -13.50
C SER A 447 20.72 1.86 -14.35
N PRO A 448 20.61 1.81 -15.70
CA PRO A 448 21.58 2.45 -16.60
C PRO A 448 21.47 4.00 -16.62
N ASN A 449 20.45 4.55 -15.95
CA ASN A 449 20.19 5.99 -15.90
C ASN A 449 20.70 6.67 -14.63
N ASP A 450 21.49 5.98 -13.80
CA ASP A 450 22.27 6.62 -12.75
C ASP A 450 23.38 7.51 -13.34
N LYS A 451 23.09 8.80 -13.48
CA LYS A 451 24.02 9.80 -14.02
C LYS A 451 25.01 10.34 -13.00
N ASP A 452 24.85 10.01 -11.72
CA ASP A 452 25.72 10.50 -10.63
C ASP A 452 26.02 9.35 -9.66
N ARG A 453 26.74 8.36 -10.17
CA ARG A 453 27.06 7.13 -9.43
C ARG A 453 27.95 7.40 -8.22
N ALA A 454 28.78 8.44 -8.29
CA ALA A 454 29.56 8.95 -7.16
C ALA A 454 28.65 9.38 -6.00
N LEU A 455 27.60 10.16 -6.26
CA LEU A 455 26.58 10.50 -5.27
C LEU A 455 25.82 9.26 -4.77
N SER A 456 25.47 8.33 -5.65
CA SER A 456 24.80 7.08 -5.27
C SER A 456 25.60 6.27 -4.24
N TYR A 457 26.93 6.18 -4.41
CA TYR A 457 27.78 5.48 -3.43
C TYR A 457 27.72 6.12 -2.05
N VAL A 458 27.88 7.44 -1.93
CA VAL A 458 27.84 8.08 -0.60
C VAL A 458 26.45 8.04 0.04
N ILE A 459 25.36 8.03 -0.73
CA ILE A 459 24.00 7.89 -0.18
C ILE A 459 23.81 6.47 0.38
N ARG A 460 24.28 5.44 -0.34
CA ARG A 460 24.27 4.07 0.21
C ARG A 460 25.18 3.95 1.43
N ALA A 461 26.31 4.66 1.45
CA ALA A 461 27.19 4.72 2.62
C ALA A 461 26.49 5.30 3.87
N ARG A 462 25.64 6.34 3.72
CA ARG A 462 24.81 6.86 4.82
C ARG A 462 23.89 5.79 5.38
N ALA A 463 23.23 5.01 4.51
CA ALA A 463 22.38 3.90 4.93
C ALA A 463 23.16 2.81 5.68
N TYR A 464 24.37 2.46 5.23
CA TYR A 464 25.26 1.54 5.95
C TYR A 464 25.73 2.09 7.30
N ALA A 465 26.09 3.37 7.36
CA ALA A 465 26.52 4.02 8.61
C ALA A 465 25.39 4.02 9.65
N ALA A 466 24.18 4.40 9.25
CA ALA A 466 22.99 4.36 10.10
C ALA A 466 22.65 2.93 10.57
N ARG A 467 22.98 1.91 9.78
CA ARG A 467 22.82 0.49 10.14
C ARG A 467 23.91 -0.01 11.09
N GLY A 468 24.98 0.75 11.29
CA GLY A 468 26.16 0.36 12.06
C GLY A 468 27.19 -0.46 11.26
N ASP A 469 27.04 -0.57 9.95
CA ASP A 469 27.95 -1.29 9.06
C ASP A 469 29.11 -0.38 8.61
N ALA A 470 30.01 -0.12 9.56
CA ALA A 470 31.10 0.85 9.37
C ALA A 470 32.03 0.51 8.19
N ALA A 471 32.29 -0.77 7.95
CA ALA A 471 33.17 -1.21 6.88
C ALA A 471 32.56 -0.92 5.50
N ALA A 472 31.29 -1.29 5.28
CA ALA A 472 30.59 -1.00 4.04
C ALA A 472 30.39 0.51 3.84
N ALA A 473 30.09 1.23 4.92
CA ALA A 473 29.93 2.69 4.89
C ALA A 473 31.19 3.39 4.40
N LEU A 474 32.36 3.12 5.00
CA LEU A 474 33.62 3.75 4.58
C LEU A 474 34.00 3.36 3.15
N GLN A 475 33.83 2.08 2.79
CA GLN A 475 34.14 1.59 1.45
C GLN A 475 33.36 2.37 0.37
N ASP A 476 32.05 2.50 0.54
CA ASP A 476 31.22 3.22 -0.43
C ASP A 476 31.48 4.72 -0.39
N ALA A 477 31.67 5.30 0.80
CA ALA A 477 31.90 6.74 0.90
C ALA A 477 33.22 7.16 0.23
N ASP A 478 34.28 6.38 0.43
CA ASP A 478 35.59 6.61 -0.22
C ASP A 478 35.51 6.36 -1.73
N ARG A 479 34.75 5.36 -2.16
CA ARG A 479 34.51 5.12 -3.59
C ARG A 479 33.80 6.30 -4.24
N GLY A 480 32.76 6.84 -3.61
CA GLY A 480 32.00 7.96 -4.15
C GLY A 480 32.87 9.19 -4.43
N VAL A 481 33.76 9.57 -3.50
CA VAL A 481 34.67 10.69 -3.77
C VAL A 481 35.74 10.37 -4.82
N ALA A 482 36.20 9.11 -4.88
CA ALA A 482 37.21 8.68 -5.85
C ALA A 482 36.69 8.70 -7.30
N GLU A 483 35.40 8.48 -7.51
CA GLU A 483 34.75 8.51 -8.83
C GLU A 483 34.49 9.92 -9.38
N GLY A 484 34.99 10.97 -8.70
CA GLY A 484 35.18 12.29 -9.30
C GLY A 484 34.67 13.45 -8.48
N GLY A 485 33.93 13.22 -7.38
CA GLY A 485 33.61 14.20 -6.35
C GLY A 485 33.15 15.58 -6.84
N LYS A 486 32.51 15.66 -8.02
CA LYS A 486 32.13 16.93 -8.68
C LYS A 486 30.88 17.54 -8.05
N ASN A 487 30.05 16.68 -7.46
CA ASN A 487 28.87 17.08 -6.73
C ASN A 487 29.28 17.42 -5.29
N VAL A 488 28.90 18.60 -4.81
CA VAL A 488 29.17 19.01 -3.43
C VAL A 488 28.57 18.03 -2.41
N LEU A 489 27.43 17.42 -2.75
CA LEU A 489 26.76 16.44 -1.89
C LEU A 489 27.59 15.17 -1.70
N THR A 490 28.49 14.83 -2.62
CA THR A 490 29.40 13.68 -2.44
C THR A 490 30.29 13.86 -1.21
N TRP A 491 30.88 15.05 -1.05
CA TRP A 491 31.74 15.37 0.08
C TRP A 491 30.94 15.59 1.37
N VAL A 492 29.80 16.26 1.28
CA VAL A 492 28.88 16.47 2.42
C VAL A 492 28.41 15.13 3.00
N ASN A 493 27.97 14.20 2.16
CA ASN A 493 27.46 12.91 2.63
C ASN A 493 28.58 12.02 3.18
N ARG A 494 29.81 12.08 2.64
CA ARG A 494 30.95 11.39 3.28
C ARG A 494 31.32 12.03 4.61
N ALA A 495 31.25 13.35 4.74
CA ALA A 495 31.46 14.02 6.02
C ALA A 495 30.44 13.53 7.06
N ASP A 496 29.16 13.38 6.68
CA ASP A 496 28.11 12.84 7.53
C ASP A 496 28.36 11.37 7.93
N VAL A 497 28.80 10.54 6.99
CA VAL A 497 29.22 9.15 7.27
C VAL A 497 30.38 9.12 8.28
N ARG A 498 31.44 9.90 8.05
CA ARG A 498 32.59 9.95 8.96
C ARG A 498 32.22 10.48 10.34
N ARG A 499 31.38 11.51 10.40
CA ARG A 499 30.81 12.02 11.66
C ARG A 499 30.05 10.94 12.42
N THR A 500 29.17 10.21 11.74
CA THR A 500 28.40 9.08 12.33
C THR A 500 29.32 8.00 12.88
N LEU A 501 30.46 7.76 12.21
CA LEU A 501 31.48 6.80 12.64
C LEU A 501 32.48 7.37 13.67
N GLY A 502 32.35 8.63 14.05
CA GLY A 502 33.19 9.29 15.06
C GLY A 502 34.47 9.97 14.54
N ASP A 503 34.74 9.93 13.23
CA ASP A 503 35.87 10.61 12.60
C ASP A 503 35.53 12.09 12.30
N ARG A 504 35.57 12.91 13.36
CA ARG A 504 35.24 14.34 13.29
C ARG A 504 36.24 15.16 12.48
N GLU A 505 37.53 14.82 12.58
CA GLU A 505 38.59 15.51 11.84
C GLU A 505 38.48 15.23 10.33
N GLY A 506 38.28 13.97 9.95
CA GLY A 506 38.05 13.58 8.56
C GLY A 506 36.74 14.15 7.99
N ALA A 507 35.70 14.24 8.82
CA ALA A 507 34.44 14.89 8.43
C ALA A 507 34.63 16.39 8.17
N LEU A 508 35.34 17.12 9.04
CA LEU A 508 35.67 18.54 8.82
C LEU A 508 36.49 18.76 7.55
N ALA A 509 37.48 17.89 7.29
CA ALA A 509 38.27 17.94 6.06
C ALA A 509 37.37 17.79 4.82
N ASP A 510 36.40 16.89 4.86
CA ASP A 510 35.42 16.73 3.79
C ASP A 510 34.47 17.91 3.66
N CYS A 511 34.05 18.55 4.75
CA CYS A 511 33.32 19.82 4.69
C CYS A 511 34.13 20.92 4.00
N MET A 512 35.44 21.02 4.25
CA MET A 512 36.29 21.98 3.54
C MET A 512 36.39 21.65 2.05
N LYS A 513 36.51 20.37 1.69
CA LYS A 513 36.46 19.94 0.27
C LYS A 513 35.11 20.26 -0.38
N ALA A 514 34.00 20.08 0.33
CA ALA A 514 32.69 20.48 -0.16
C ALA A 514 32.64 22.00 -0.47
N MET A 515 33.23 22.84 0.39
CA MET A 515 33.31 24.30 0.18
C MET A 515 34.27 24.70 -0.95
N GLU A 516 35.30 23.91 -1.24
CA GLU A 516 36.15 24.09 -2.43
C GLU A 516 35.38 23.81 -3.72
N VAL A 517 34.50 22.80 -3.71
CA VAL A 517 33.65 22.42 -4.85
C VAL A 517 32.53 23.45 -5.06
N ASP A 518 31.82 23.82 -3.99
CA ASP A 518 30.81 24.87 -4.01
C ASP A 518 30.86 25.72 -2.72
N ALA A 519 31.43 26.91 -2.86
CA ALA A 519 31.55 27.88 -1.77
C ALA A 519 30.20 28.44 -1.27
N LYS A 520 29.08 28.15 -1.95
CA LYS A 520 27.73 28.57 -1.52
C LYS A 520 26.90 27.42 -0.96
N SER A 521 27.47 26.23 -0.80
CA SER A 521 26.73 25.08 -0.28
C SER A 521 26.32 25.29 1.18
N PRO A 522 25.02 25.41 1.50
CA PRO A 522 24.56 25.54 2.88
C PRO A 522 24.85 24.27 3.70
N TYR A 523 24.79 23.10 3.08
CA TYR A 523 25.00 21.82 3.78
C TYR A 523 26.43 21.68 4.30
N ALA A 524 27.44 22.14 3.55
CA ALA A 524 28.82 22.11 4.01
C ALA A 524 29.03 23.01 5.24
N TYR A 525 28.41 24.19 5.27
CA TYR A 525 28.48 25.10 6.41
C TYR A 525 27.70 24.58 7.62
N LEU A 526 26.55 23.94 7.40
CA LEU A 526 25.76 23.32 8.46
C LEU A 526 26.55 22.22 9.18
N ILE A 527 27.05 21.22 8.44
CA ILE A 527 27.78 20.10 9.04
C ILE A 527 29.06 20.60 9.72
N ALA A 528 29.80 21.55 9.13
CA ALA A 528 30.97 22.13 9.78
C ALA A 528 30.61 22.85 11.10
N GLY A 529 29.54 23.64 11.11
CA GLY A 529 29.08 24.33 12.32
C GLY A 529 28.71 23.36 13.44
N GLU A 530 27.99 22.28 13.10
CA GLU A 530 27.62 21.23 14.03
C GLU A 530 28.85 20.43 14.53
N LEU A 531 29.81 20.12 13.66
CA LEU A 531 31.05 19.43 14.06
C LEU A 531 31.91 20.27 15.01
N TYR A 532 32.05 21.58 14.76
CA TYR A 532 32.77 22.46 15.68
C TYR A 532 32.04 22.61 17.01
N ASP A 533 30.70 22.65 17.01
CA ASP A 533 29.88 22.66 18.23
C ASP A 533 30.07 21.37 19.04
N GLU A 534 30.05 20.20 18.39
CA GLU A 534 30.34 18.90 19.02
C GLU A 534 31.76 18.81 19.59
N MET A 535 32.72 19.52 18.99
CA MET A 535 34.10 19.62 19.45
C MET A 535 34.31 20.73 20.49
N GLU A 536 33.23 21.40 20.93
CA GLU A 536 33.21 22.52 21.87
C GLU A 536 33.96 23.79 21.37
N ASP A 537 34.30 23.87 20.09
CA ASP A 537 34.84 25.08 19.45
C ASP A 537 33.70 26.03 19.03
N THR A 538 33.11 26.66 20.05
CA THR A 538 31.99 27.60 19.89
C THR A 538 32.32 28.79 18.98
N ALA A 539 33.60 29.18 18.86
CA ALA A 539 34.04 30.29 18.02
C ALA A 539 33.95 29.94 16.53
N GLN A 540 34.42 28.74 16.16
CA GLN A 540 34.26 28.23 14.80
C GLN A 540 32.81 27.87 14.51
N ALA A 541 32.09 27.24 15.43
CA ALA A 541 30.66 26.94 15.27
C ALA A 541 29.86 28.20 14.91
N GLN A 542 30.02 29.29 15.69
CA GLN A 542 29.40 30.59 15.41
C GLN A 542 29.77 31.12 14.01
N THR A 543 31.02 30.97 13.60
CA THR A 543 31.50 31.40 12.27
C THR A 543 30.79 30.65 11.16
N TYR A 544 30.67 29.32 11.26
CA TYR A 544 30.07 28.49 10.24
C TYR A 544 28.54 28.58 10.21
N PHE A 545 27.87 28.70 11.35
CA PHE A 545 26.43 29.00 11.39
C PHE A 545 26.10 30.37 10.81
N LYS A 546 26.97 31.38 11.00
CA LYS A 546 26.82 32.68 10.34
C LYS A 546 26.93 32.56 8.82
N LYS A 547 27.92 31.83 8.31
CA LYS A 547 28.06 31.57 6.86
C LYS A 547 26.84 30.83 6.30
N LEU A 548 26.32 29.83 7.01
CA LEU A 548 25.06 29.15 6.65
C LEU A 548 23.91 30.17 6.51
N TYR A 549 23.74 31.07 7.47
CA TYR A 549 22.70 32.11 7.42
C TYR A 549 22.89 33.08 6.25
N GLU A 550 24.14 33.43 5.93
CA GLU A 550 24.47 34.33 4.81
C GLU A 550 24.13 33.71 3.45
N VAL A 551 24.37 32.41 3.25
CA VAL A 551 24.07 31.73 1.98
C VAL A 551 22.63 31.25 1.87
N GLU A 552 22.01 30.87 2.99
CA GLU A 552 20.63 30.38 3.06
C GLU A 552 19.91 31.02 4.26
N PRO A 553 19.39 32.26 4.12
CA PRO A 553 18.70 32.96 5.21
C PRO A 553 17.44 32.24 5.71
N ARG A 554 16.92 31.23 4.99
CA ARG A 554 15.80 30.39 5.45
C ARG A 554 16.25 29.21 6.29
N ALA A 555 17.55 28.89 6.31
CA ALA A 555 18.12 27.86 7.17
C ALA A 555 18.13 28.25 8.66
N VAL A 556 17.52 29.40 9.03
CA VAL A 556 17.28 29.83 10.41
C VAL A 556 16.97 28.62 11.26
N ALA A 557 15.92 27.84 10.90
CA ALA A 557 15.42 26.66 11.62
C ALA A 557 16.49 25.61 11.98
N ARG A 558 17.61 25.54 11.23
CA ARG A 558 18.72 24.59 11.42
C ARG A 558 19.86 25.15 12.28
N ILE A 559 19.82 26.44 12.60
CA ILE A 559 20.82 27.10 13.46
C ILE A 559 20.34 27.01 14.93
N PRO A 560 21.16 26.46 15.85
CA PRO A 560 20.83 26.42 17.27
C PRO A 560 20.57 27.82 17.84
N ASP A 561 19.63 27.91 18.78
CA ASP A 561 19.19 29.18 19.38
C ASP A 561 20.33 29.97 20.02
N THR A 562 21.32 29.27 20.58
CA THR A 562 22.55 29.84 21.17
C THR A 562 23.32 30.70 20.16
N TYR A 563 23.44 30.23 18.93
CA TYR A 563 24.15 30.91 17.85
C TYR A 563 23.26 31.91 17.12
N LEU A 564 21.99 31.53 16.86
CA LEU A 564 21.06 32.37 16.11
C LEU A 564 20.82 33.72 16.77
N LYS A 565 20.75 33.77 18.11
CA LYS A 565 20.54 35.01 18.86
C LYS A 565 21.61 36.06 18.55
N ASP A 566 22.85 35.63 18.36
CA ASP A 566 23.98 36.49 18.07
C ASP A 566 24.12 36.78 16.57
N ILE A 567 23.66 35.86 15.70
CA ILE A 567 23.64 36.03 14.24
C ILE A 567 22.53 36.99 13.81
N ASP A 568 21.29 36.75 14.24
CA ASP A 568 20.12 37.58 13.96
C ASP A 568 19.12 37.52 15.12
N LYS A 569 19.24 38.49 16.03
CA LYS A 569 18.35 38.64 17.18
C LYS A 569 16.87 38.75 16.79
N LYS A 570 16.54 39.38 15.66
CA LYS A 570 15.15 39.55 15.22
C LYS A 570 14.57 38.21 14.76
N ALA A 571 15.34 37.43 14.02
CA ALA A 571 14.95 36.08 13.61
C ALA A 571 14.77 35.15 14.82
N TYR A 572 15.68 35.23 15.79
CA TYR A 572 15.57 34.55 17.08
C TYR A 572 14.28 34.94 17.83
N ASP A 573 14.05 36.23 18.06
CA ASP A 573 12.88 36.73 18.79
C ASP A 573 11.56 36.30 18.10
N LYS A 574 11.54 36.30 16.77
CA LYS A 574 10.41 35.80 15.98
C LYS A 574 10.18 34.31 16.21
N ARG A 575 11.21 33.47 16.12
CA ARG A 575 11.11 32.02 16.38
C ARG A 575 10.55 31.74 17.77
N ILE A 576 11.11 32.36 18.80
CA ILE A 576 10.69 32.12 20.19
C ILE A 576 9.21 32.49 20.37
N LYS A 577 8.75 33.58 19.72
CA LYS A 577 7.33 33.96 19.71
C LYS A 577 6.46 32.90 19.03
N GLU A 578 6.85 32.42 17.85
CA GLU A 578 6.11 31.39 17.11
C GLU A 578 6.05 30.07 17.89
N GLN A 579 7.15 29.62 18.49
CA GLN A 579 7.19 28.44 19.35
C GLN A 579 6.27 28.58 20.57
N LYS A 580 6.24 29.77 21.19
CA LYS A 580 5.33 30.05 22.30
C LYS A 580 3.87 29.95 21.86
N GLN A 581 3.51 30.56 20.73
CA GLN A 581 2.15 30.51 20.18
C GLN A 581 1.74 29.06 19.85
N ALA A 582 2.60 28.30 19.16
CA ALA A 582 2.35 26.90 18.84
C ALA A 582 2.16 26.03 20.10
N ARG A 583 2.93 26.30 21.16
CA ARG A 583 2.77 25.63 22.46
C ARG A 583 1.41 25.95 23.09
N GLU A 584 1.01 27.22 23.13
CA GLU A 584 -0.29 27.64 23.67
C GLU A 584 -1.46 27.02 22.89
N GLU A 585 -1.37 26.95 21.56
CA GLU A 585 -2.35 26.29 20.70
C GLU A 585 -2.43 24.78 20.96
N ARG A 586 -1.27 24.11 21.09
CA ARG A 586 -1.21 22.68 21.42
C ARG A 586 -1.78 22.38 22.80
N GLU A 587 -1.48 23.20 23.80
CA GLU A 587 -2.05 23.08 25.15
C GLU A 587 -3.57 23.28 25.13
N LYS A 588 -4.08 24.23 24.33
CA LYS A 588 -5.51 24.43 24.13
C LYS A 588 -6.17 23.22 23.46
N ALA A 589 -5.60 22.71 22.38
CA ALA A 589 -6.11 21.53 21.67
C ALA A 589 -6.16 20.29 22.58
N LEU A 590 -5.12 20.08 23.40
CA LEU A 590 -5.08 18.98 24.37
C LEU A 590 -6.17 19.13 25.45
N ARG A 591 -6.40 20.35 25.97
CA ARG A 591 -7.50 20.61 26.91
C ARG A 591 -8.87 20.33 26.30
N GLU A 592 -9.07 20.67 25.03
CA GLU A 592 -10.32 20.39 24.31
C GLU A 592 -10.51 18.89 24.05
N LYS A 593 -9.45 18.17 23.67
CA LYS A 593 -9.46 16.71 23.52
C LYS A 593 -9.83 16.01 24.84
N ASN A 594 -9.16 16.37 25.94
CA ASN A 594 -9.42 15.81 27.26
C ASN A 594 -10.85 16.08 27.74
N LYS A 595 -11.42 17.27 27.44
CA LYS A 595 -12.82 17.59 27.75
C LYS A 595 -13.82 16.77 26.94
N LYS A 596 -13.52 16.45 25.68
CA LYS A 596 -14.36 15.56 24.86
C LYS A 596 -14.31 14.13 25.39
N GLU A 597 -13.12 13.63 25.70
CA GLU A 597 -12.94 12.29 26.28
C GLU A 597 -13.61 12.15 27.66
N SER A 598 -13.57 13.18 28.52
CA SER A 598 -14.24 13.17 29.82
C SER A 598 -15.76 13.17 29.71
N LYS A 599 -16.32 13.78 28.65
CA LYS A 599 -17.78 13.81 28.38
C LYS A 599 -18.31 12.52 27.78
N ILE A 600 -17.45 11.72 27.16
CA ILE A 600 -17.81 10.39 26.61
C ILE A 600 -17.78 9.32 27.71
N LYS A 601 -17.04 9.56 28.80
CA LYS A 601 -16.95 8.66 29.97
C LYS A 601 -17.92 8.99 31.12
N SER A 602 -18.68 10.08 31.01
CA SER A 602 -19.73 10.50 31.95
C SER A 602 -21.10 10.29 31.35
#